data_AF-A0A7C6GDC1-F1
#
_entry.id   AF-A0A7C6GDC1-F1
#
_cell.length_a   1.000
_cell.length_b   1.000
_cell.length_c   1.000
_cell.angle_alpha   90.00
_cell.angle_beta   90.00
_cell.angle_gamma   90.00
#
_symmetry.space_group_name_H-M   'P 1'
#
loop_
_entity.id
_entity.type
_entity.pdbx_description
1 polymer ?
#
loop_
_entity_poly.entity_id
_entity_poly.type
_entity_poly.pdbx_seq_one_letter_code
_entity_poly.pdbx_strand_id
1 'polypeptide(L)' 'AFYSENCLVDQDFARDPSKTVGEVLKAENAEVTKFVRFQVGA' A
#
# COMPACT_ATOMS: atom_id res chain seq x y z
N ALA A 1 -3.78 -13.73 -1.37
CA ALA A 1 -5.09 -13.57 -0.69
C ALA A 1 -5.75 -12.35 -1.31
N PHE A 2 -7.05 -12.38 -1.60
CA PHE A 2 -7.66 -11.35 -2.47
C PHE A 2 -7.32 -9.90 -2.05
N TYR A 3 -7.32 -9.60 -0.75
CA TYR A 3 -7.00 -8.26 -0.23
C TYR A 3 -5.52 -7.90 -0.28
N SER A 4 -4.59 -8.83 -0.01
CA SER A 4 -3.15 -8.56 -0.04
C SER A 4 -2.61 -8.21 -1.44
N GLU A 5 -3.32 -8.61 -2.49
CA GLU A 5 -2.94 -8.34 -3.88
C GLU A 5 -3.64 -7.08 -4.43
N ASN A 6 -4.83 -6.73 -3.92
CA ASN A 6 -5.66 -5.67 -4.49
C ASN A 6 -5.77 -4.40 -3.61
N CYS A 7 -5.51 -4.50 -2.31
CA CYS A 7 -5.66 -3.38 -1.38
C CYS A 7 -4.29 -2.81 -0.97
N LEU A 8 -4.08 -1.52 -1.24
CA LEU A 8 -2.83 -0.82 -0.93
C LEU A 8 -2.36 -1.05 0.51
N VAL A 9 -3.27 -1.03 1.47
CA VAL A 9 -2.96 -1.11 2.92
C VAL A 9 -2.44 -2.50 3.32
N ASP A 10 -2.91 -3.54 2.65
CA ASP A 10 -2.60 -4.94 2.95
C ASP A 10 -1.45 -5.50 2.10
N GLN A 11 -0.89 -4.68 1.20
CA GLN A 11 0.26 -5.03 0.38
C GLN A 11 1.56 -4.91 1.17
N ASP A 12 2.54 -5.74 0.81
CA ASP A 12 3.91 -5.62 1.29
C ASP A 12 4.51 -4.28 0.86
N PHE A 13 5.23 -3.63 1.77
CA PHE A 13 5.82 -2.34 1.49
C PHE A 13 7.00 -2.49 0.52
N ALA A 14 6.94 -1.82 -0.63
CA ALA A 14 7.91 -1.99 -1.71
C ALA A 14 9.37 -1.71 -1.34
N ARG A 15 9.64 -0.92 -0.28
CA ARG A 15 11.00 -0.68 0.22
C ARG A 15 11.44 -1.66 1.31
N ASP A 16 10.50 -2.25 2.04
CA ASP A 16 10.76 -3.20 3.12
C ASP A 16 9.61 -4.21 3.17
N PRO A 17 9.75 -5.36 2.48
CA PRO A 17 8.70 -6.38 2.40
C PRO A 17 8.38 -7.06 3.74
N SER A 18 9.12 -6.76 4.81
CA SER A 18 8.83 -7.29 6.15
C SER A 18 7.62 -6.63 6.81
N LYS A 19 7.15 -5.50 6.26
CA LYS A 19 6.01 -4.73 6.78
C LYS A 19 4.99 -4.50 5.69
N THR A 20 3.73 -4.36 6.07
CA THR A 20 2.68 -3.91 5.15
C THR A 20 2.68 -2.38 5.02
N VAL A 21 2.12 -1.86 3.93
CA VAL A 21 1.94 -0.40 3.76
C VAL A 21 1.11 0.18 4.91
N GLY A 22 0.11 -0.55 5.41
CA GLY A 22 -0.69 -0.15 6.56
C GLY A 22 0.10 -0.02 7.86
N GLU A 23 1.06 -0.90 8.10
CA GLU A 23 1.94 -0.81 9.28
C GLU A 23 2.87 0.39 9.22
N VAL A 24 3.39 0.72 8.03
CA VAL A 24 4.23 1.92 7.82
C VAL A 24 3.41 3.19 8.07
N LEU A 25 2.17 3.24 7.58
CA LEU A 25 1.28 4.38 7.80
C LEU A 25 0.96 4.58 9.28
N LYS A 26 0.68 3.50 10.01
CA LYS A 26 0.42 3.55 11.46
C LYS A 26 1.64 4.00 12.27
N ALA A 27 2.84 3.57 11.88
CA ALA A 27 4.07 3.96 12.55
C ALA A 27 4.33 5.48 12.49
N GLU A 28 3.90 6.13 11.40
CA GLU A 28 4.08 7.56 11.15
C GLU A 28 2.83 8.40 11.52
N ASN A 29 1.79 7.79 12.13
CA ASN A 29 0.49 8.42 12.37
C ASN A 29 -0.11 9.07 11.10
N ALA A 30 0.05 8.42 9.95
CA ALA A 30 -0.40 8.90 8.65
C ALA A 30 -1.58 8.06 8.13
N GLU A 31 -2.43 8.66 7.29
CA GLU A 31 -3.55 8.00 6.64
C GLU A 31 -3.55 8.25 5.13
N VAL A 32 -3.90 7.23 4.35
CA VAL A 32 -4.09 7.35 2.90
C VAL A 32 -5.51 7.83 2.62
N THR A 33 -5.64 9.02 2.07
CA THR A 33 -6.95 9.58 1.69
C THR A 33 -7.41 9.10 0.32
N LYS A 34 -6.55 9.19 -0.70
CA LYS A 34 -6.79 8.72 -2.08
C LYS A 34 -5.46 8.41 -2.76
N PHE A 35 -5.45 7.44 -3.68
CA PHE A 35 -4.34 7.19 -4.58
C PHE A 35 -4.86 6.92 -6.00
N VAL A 36 -4.06 7.25 -7.00
CA VAL A 36 -4.33 6.95 -8.42
C VAL A 36 -3.03 6.51 -9.07
N ARG A 37 -3.08 5.44 -9.87
CA ARG A 37 -1.95 4.94 -10.64
C ARG A 37 -2.30 4.99 -12.11
N PHE A 38 -1.60 5.84 -12.86
CA PHE A 38 -1.69 5.85 -14.32
C PHE A 38 -0.56 5.01 -14.92
N GLN A 39 -0.89 4.25 -15.95
CA GLN A 39 0.08 3.51 -16.74
C GLN A 39 -0.17 3.84 -18.21
N VAL A 40 0.88 4.22 -18.93
CA VAL A 40 0.77 4.57 -20.36
C VAL A 40 0.32 3.33 -21.13
N GLY A 41 -0.79 3.44 -21.86
CA GLY A 41 -1.35 2.36 -22.67
C GLY A 41 -2.15 1.31 -21.89
N ALA A 42 -2.49 1.57 -20.62
CA ALA A 42 -3.50 0.81 -19.88
C ALA A 42 -4.93 1.30 -20.19
#